data_AF-A0A439TBP1-F1
#
_entry.id   AF-A0A439TBP1-F1
#
_cell.length_a   1.000
_cell.length_b   1.000
_cell.length_c   1.000
_cell.angle_alpha   90.00
_cell.angle_beta   90.00
_cell.angle_gamma   90.00
#
_symmetry.space_group_name_H-M   'P 1'
#
loop_
_entity.id
_entity.type
_entity.pdbx_description
1 polymer ?
#
loop_
_entity_poly.entity_id
_entity_poly.type
_entity_poly.pdbx_seq_one_letter_code
_entity_poly.pdbx_strand_id
1 'polypeptide(L)'
;FIVDKTLRPKLVGGPIKLPFLPTFFGLIGGVKTMGFLGLFIGPVLMALLVAIWREWLREVELADELAAAAPAELEGSPPQIEIVAEKKSQAG
;
A
#
# COMPACT_ATOMS: atom_id res chain seq x y z
N PHE A 1 8.20 7.22 -17.97
CA PHE A 1 7.44 8.39 -17.49
C PHE A 1 5.91 8.22 -17.44
N ILE A 2 5.26 7.34 -18.22
CA ILE A 2 3.79 7.11 -18.14
C ILE A 2 3.42 5.89 -17.25
N VAL A 3 4.38 4.99 -17.03
CA VAL A 3 4.20 3.75 -16.27
C VAL A 3 3.90 4.05 -14.79
N ASP A 4 4.64 4.95 -14.14
CA ASP A 4 4.48 5.24 -12.71
C ASP A 4 3.13 5.85 -12.30
N LYS A 5 2.47 6.61 -13.19
CA LYS A 5 1.18 7.26 -12.89
C LYS A 5 -0.04 6.37 -13.17
N THR A 6 0.11 5.33 -13.97
CA THR A 6 -1.00 4.43 -14.35
C THR A 6 -1.01 3.14 -13.53
N LEU A 7 0.16 2.71 -13.03
CA LEU A 7 0.29 1.56 -12.14
C LEU A 7 -0.36 1.79 -10.76
N ARG A 8 -0.36 3.05 -10.28
CA ARG A 8 -0.74 3.38 -8.91
C ARG A 8 -2.23 3.11 -8.58
N PRO A 9 -3.24 3.50 -9.38
CA PRO A 9 -4.65 3.28 -9.01
C PRO A 9 -5.23 1.93 -9.48
N LYS A 10 -4.63 1.27 -10.48
CA LYS A 10 -5.22 0.06 -11.10
C LYS A 10 -4.88 -1.24 -10.37
N LEU A 11 -3.86 -1.27 -9.52
CA LEU A 11 -3.51 -2.45 -8.71
C LEU A 11 -4.19 -2.51 -7.34
N VAL A 12 -4.72 -1.40 -6.82
CA VAL A 12 -5.19 -1.29 -5.42
C VAL A 12 -6.72 -1.45 -5.28
N GLY A 13 -7.50 -1.23 -6.35
CA GLY A 13 -8.97 -1.12 -6.25
C GLY A 13 -9.81 -2.37 -6.56
N GLY A 14 -9.23 -3.57 -6.64
CA GLY A 14 -9.97 -4.80 -6.92
C GLY A 14 -10.10 -5.67 -5.67
N PRO A 15 -11.28 -6.22 -5.31
CA PRO A 15 -11.38 -7.20 -4.23
C PRO A 15 -10.60 -8.45 -4.61
N ILE A 16 -9.32 -8.57 -4.21
CA ILE A 16 -8.49 -9.74 -4.47
C ILE A 16 -8.89 -10.86 -3.50
N LYS A 17 -10.12 -11.35 -3.64
CA LYS A 17 -10.59 -12.61 -3.07
C LYS A 17 -10.07 -13.77 -3.91
N LEU A 18 -8.77 -13.89 -4.14
CA LEU A 18 -8.24 -15.03 -4.91
C LEU A 18 -6.91 -15.59 -4.37
N PRO A 19 -6.78 -15.93 -3.07
CA PRO A 19 -5.76 -16.89 -2.64
C PRO A 19 -5.98 -18.29 -3.28
N PHE A 20 -7.16 -18.54 -3.87
CA PHE A 20 -7.46 -19.80 -4.55
C PHE A 20 -6.68 -19.97 -5.86
N LEU A 21 -6.52 -18.91 -6.65
CA LEU A 21 -5.94 -19.01 -8.00
C LEU A 21 -4.44 -19.35 -7.96
N PRO A 22 -3.59 -18.64 -7.19
CA PRO A 22 -2.17 -18.98 -7.05
C PRO A 22 -1.99 -20.40 -6.50
N THR A 23 -2.75 -20.80 -5.49
CA THR A 23 -2.66 -22.16 -4.94
C THR A 23 -3.05 -23.22 -5.97
N PHE A 24 -4.09 -22.99 -6.78
CA PHE A 24 -4.49 -23.90 -7.86
C PHE A 24 -3.43 -24.01 -8.96
N PHE A 25 -2.81 -22.87 -9.33
CA PHE A 25 -1.66 -22.84 -10.24
C PHE A 25 -0.45 -23.57 -9.67
N GLY A 26 -0.20 -23.45 -8.36
CA GLY A 26 0.86 -24.19 -7.67
C GLY A 26 0.61 -25.70 -7.72
N LEU A 27 -0.61 -26.12 -7.42
CA LEU A 27 -0.97 -27.53 -7.35
C LEU A 27 -0.96 -28.20 -8.74
N ILE A 28 -1.60 -27.60 -9.75
CA ILE A 28 -1.59 -28.12 -11.12
C ILE A 28 -0.21 -27.98 -11.76
N GLY A 29 0.43 -26.81 -11.61
CA GLY A 29 1.75 -26.54 -12.16
C GLY A 29 2.83 -27.43 -11.56
N GLY A 30 2.78 -27.66 -10.25
CA GLY A 30 3.69 -28.56 -9.54
C GLY A 30 3.53 -30.01 -10.01
N VAL A 31 2.31 -30.51 -10.12
CA VAL A 31 2.07 -31.88 -10.60
C VAL A 31 2.54 -32.05 -12.04
N LYS A 32 2.35 -31.05 -12.90
CA LYS A 32 2.80 -31.08 -14.30
C LYS A 32 4.33 -31.08 -14.44
N THR A 33 5.07 -30.40 -13.57
CA THR A 33 6.55 -30.30 -13.68
C THR A 33 7.28 -31.42 -12.96
N MET A 34 6.78 -31.87 -11.80
CA MET A 34 7.50 -32.76 -10.89
C MET A 34 6.67 -33.93 -10.35
N GLY A 35 5.42 -34.10 -10.82
CA GLY A 35 4.56 -35.20 -10.40
C GLY A 35 4.14 -35.11 -8.93
N PHE A 36 4.35 -36.19 -8.17
CA PHE A 36 3.90 -36.28 -6.77
C PHE A 36 4.55 -35.26 -5.83
N LEU A 37 5.85 -34.97 -6.04
CA LEU A 37 6.56 -33.93 -5.27
C LEU A 37 5.95 -32.54 -5.51
N GLY A 38 5.36 -32.33 -6.67
CA GLY A 38 4.68 -31.11 -7.05
C GLY A 38 3.45 -30.75 -6.21
N LEU A 39 2.78 -31.74 -5.60
CA LEU A 39 1.67 -31.51 -4.68
C LEU A 39 2.10 -30.84 -3.37
N PHE A 40 3.35 -31.03 -2.96
CA PHE A 40 3.94 -30.35 -1.81
C PHE A 40 4.62 -29.05 -2.21
N ILE A 41 5.51 -29.12 -3.19
CA ILE A 41 6.33 -27.97 -3.60
C ILE A 41 5.49 -26.86 -4.21
N GLY A 42 4.51 -27.21 -5.06
CA GLY A 42 3.68 -26.26 -5.78
C GLY A 42 2.93 -25.28 -4.87
N PRO A 43 2.12 -25.77 -3.92
CA PRO A 43 1.43 -24.91 -2.96
C PRO A 43 2.38 -24.13 -2.04
N VAL A 44 3.50 -24.73 -1.61
CA VAL A 44 4.50 -24.07 -0.75
C VAL A 44 5.15 -22.88 -1.45
N LEU A 45 5.61 -23.07 -2.71
CA LEU A 45 6.19 -22.00 -3.52
C LEU A 45 5.18 -20.87 -3.76
N MET A 46 3.92 -21.22 -4.03
CA MET A 46 2.87 -20.22 -4.22
C MET A 46 2.53 -19.47 -2.93
N ALA A 47 2.52 -20.14 -1.78
CA ALA A 47 2.29 -19.51 -0.50
C ALA A 47 3.38 -18.48 -0.16
N LEU A 48 4.64 -18.81 -0.44
CA LEU A 48 5.78 -17.90 -0.28
C LEU A 48 5.66 -16.68 -1.20
N LEU A 49 5.35 -16.89 -2.47
CA LEU A 49 5.19 -15.81 -3.44
C LEU A 49 4.05 -14.85 -3.03
N VAL A 50 2.90 -15.40 -2.63
CA VAL A 50 1.74 -14.63 -2.17
C VAL A 50 2.04 -13.93 -0.83
N ALA A 51 2.83 -14.54 0.05
CA ALA A 51 3.23 -13.90 1.30
C ALA A 51 4.07 -12.64 1.06
N ILE A 52 5.09 -12.74 0.21
CA ILE A 52 5.95 -11.61 -0.15
C ILE A 52 5.13 -10.52 -0.86
N TRP A 53 4.30 -10.92 -1.82
CA TRP A 53 3.43 -9.98 -2.53
C TRP A 53 2.46 -9.25 -1.59
N ARG A 54 1.87 -9.98 -0.63
CA ARG A 54 0.93 -9.41 0.34
C ARG A 54 1.61 -8.46 1.31
N GLU A 55 2.83 -8.75 1.73
CA GLU A 55 3.60 -7.85 2.59
C GLU A 55 3.92 -6.56 1.85
N TRP A 56 4.40 -6.66 0.60
CA TRP A 56 4.68 -5.49 -0.22
C TRP A 56 3.42 -4.63 -0.47
N LEU A 57 2.27 -5.25 -0.75
CA LEU A 57 0.99 -4.53 -0.88
C LEU A 57 0.61 -3.79 0.41
N ARG A 58 0.86 -4.40 1.58
CA ARG A 58 0.56 -3.79 2.88
C ARG A 58 1.44 -2.57 3.14
N GLU A 59 2.72 -2.63 2.79
CA GLU A 59 3.64 -1.48 2.89
C GLU A 59 3.22 -0.33 1.96
N VAL A 60 2.75 -0.64 0.75
CA VAL A 60 2.27 0.37 -0.21
C VAL A 60 1.03 1.09 0.31
N GLU A 61 0.07 0.38 0.91
CA GLU A 61 -1.14 0.98 1.50
C GLU A 61 -0.78 1.96 2.62
N LEU A 62 0.12 1.57 3.52
CA LEU A 62 0.60 2.43 4.61
C LEU A 62 1.31 3.69 4.10
N ALA A 63 2.08 3.57 3.02
CA ALA A 63 2.73 4.71 2.39
C ALA A 63 1.72 5.67 1.73
N ASP A 64 0.62 5.15 1.18
CA ASP A 64 -0.45 5.96 0.58
C ASP A 64 -1.28 6.67 1.66
N GLU A 65 -1.59 6.01 2.79
CA GLU A 65 -2.23 6.64 3.96
C GLU A 65 -1.39 7.78 4.54
N LEU A 66 -0.07 7.57 4.70
CA LEU A 66 0.83 8.61 5.20
C LEU A 66 0.97 9.78 4.21
N ALA A 67 0.99 9.50 2.90
CA ALA A 67 0.99 10.53 1.86
C ALA A 67 -0.35 11.29 1.79
N ALA A 68 -1.47 10.62 2.07
CA ALA A 68 -2.80 11.22 2.13
C ALA A 68 -3.06 12.00 3.43
N ALA A 69 -2.33 11.71 4.50
CA ALA A 69 -2.37 12.46 5.77
C ALA A 69 -1.47 13.72 5.74
N ALA A 70 -0.44 13.75 4.89
CA ALA A 70 0.49 14.88 4.77
C ALA A 70 -0.06 16.24 4.26
N PRO A 71 -1.18 16.35 3.51
CA PRO A 71 -1.71 17.65 3.10
C PRO A 71 -2.62 18.31 4.15
N ALA A 72 -2.98 17.62 5.24
CA ALA A 72 -3.92 18.18 6.23
C ALA A 72 -3.26 19.01 7.35
N GLU A 73 -1.93 18.98 7.50
CA GLU A 73 -1.22 19.82 8.49
C GLU A 73 -0.78 21.19 7.97
N LEU A 74 -0.95 21.52 6.68
CA LEU A 74 -0.48 22.79 6.09
C LEU A 74 -1.59 23.79 5.67
N GLU A 75 -2.88 23.47 5.79
CA GLU A 75 -3.99 24.38 5.43
C GLU A 75 -4.91 24.75 6.61
N GLY A 76 -4.33 25.02 7.80
CA GLY A 76 -5.12 25.35 8.99
C GLY A 76 -4.58 26.47 9.89
N SER A 77 -3.42 27.05 9.60
CA SER A 77 -2.90 28.17 10.38
C SER A 77 -2.85 29.44 9.51
N PRO A 78 -3.87 30.31 9.59
CA PRO A 78 -3.78 31.65 9.00
C PRO A 78 -2.62 32.42 9.63
N PRO A 79 -2.01 33.36 8.89
CA PRO A 79 -0.79 34.06 9.30
C PRO A 79 -1.07 34.87 10.56
N GLN A 80 -0.44 34.51 11.67
CA GLN A 80 -0.39 35.33 12.89
C GLN A 80 0.62 36.48 12.74
N ILE A 81 0.59 37.14 11.58
CA ILE A 81 1.10 38.50 11.44
C ILE A 81 -0.09 39.40 11.80
N GLU A 82 0.11 40.42 12.65
CA GLU A 82 -0.75 41.62 12.81
C GLU A 82 -1.55 41.84 14.12
N ILE A 83 -1.61 40.91 15.10
CA ILE A 83 -2.28 41.22 16.41
C ILE A 83 -1.36 41.04 17.63
N VAL A 84 -0.10 41.47 17.53
CA VAL A 84 0.74 41.80 18.70
C VAL A 84 1.47 43.12 18.46
N ALA A 85 0.76 44.10 17.89
CA ALA A 85 1.26 45.47 17.74
C ALA A 85 0.65 46.46 18.74
N GLU A 86 -0.43 46.12 19.46
CA GLU A 86 -1.27 47.15 20.10
C GLU A 86 -1.67 46.87 21.56
N LYS A 87 -0.81 46.26 22.39
CA LYS A 87 -1.11 46.18 23.84
C LYS A 87 0.11 46.27 24.75
N LYS A 88 0.95 47.29 24.54
CA LYS A 88 1.92 47.75 25.55
C LYS A 88 2.18 49.27 25.51
N SER A 89 1.13 50.04 25.18
CA SER A 89 1.14 51.51 25.17
C SER A 89 -0.04 52.13 25.97
N GLN A 90 -0.76 51.34 26.74
CA GLN A 90 -1.80 51.83 27.65
C GLN A 90 -1.81 51.02 28.94
N ALA A 91 -1.97 51.73 30.05
CA ALA A 91 -1.65 51.36 31.43
C ALA A 91 -0.13 51.43 31.71
N GLY A 92 0.41 52.49 32.29
CA GLY A 92 -0.17 53.44 33.24
C GLY A 92 0.78 53.54 34.42
#